data_AF-A0AAP0AWB1-F1
#
_entry.id   AF-A0AAP0AWB1-F1
#
_cell.length_a   1.000
_cell.length_b   1.000
_cell.length_c   1.000
_cell.angle_alpha   90.00
_cell.angle_beta   90.00
_cell.angle_gamma   90.00
#
_symmetry.space_group_name_H-M   'P 1'
#
loop_
_entity.id
_entity.type
_entity.pdbx_description
1 polymer ?
#
loop_
_entity_poly.entity_id
_entity_poly.type
_entity_poly.pdbx_seq_one_letter_code
_entity_poly.pdbx_strand_id
1 'polypeptide(L)'
;MIEETFETSTSFSSLSGSGGGIPPLLLRPRREPFEHGLLPIPKLIFADGSPTLGSLQQRLLQLPSGRVDASSLADALQIHTDHALLALDTLAAVLPADSNSAGSDIDDIVLFLYIQSYKKLVPRAHKDPAAVADVWPSTSAFDGYLSALSPLQLVRSNTRRFMPSQADEEAHQLSYLQKHMANLIALLAETAEGQSVESLVLTMERFEHLGLLIQFERGSDLIPLRQAAPFFANSDLEMPAAPVSVTLIHDWISQNINTALEYNAEKVIAKENGTSNPMDADVTMADASPYHLRNQASISQNGSSLQSSPRNCRTQTFVEGISKASLVKQPCDIKGHSVKVLNCHDSVIYLLGPMKYAIVYGCSDATIVLGAIGCKGGAL
;
A
#
# COMPACT_ATOMS: atom_id res chain seq x y z
N MET A 1 -13.56 59.66 -0.05
CA MET A 1 -13.52 58.49 -0.95
C MET A 1 -12.18 57.84 -0.71
N ILE A 2 -12.16 56.82 0.14
CA ILE A 2 -10.96 56.10 0.56
C ILE A 2 -11.12 54.71 -0.08
N GLU A 3 -10.15 54.34 -0.91
CA GLU A 3 -9.96 53.00 -1.45
C GLU A 3 -9.48 52.08 -0.33
N GLU A 4 -10.15 50.93 -0.16
CA GLU A 4 -9.61 49.80 0.61
C GLU A 4 -9.47 48.58 -0.31
N THR A 5 -8.21 48.24 -0.54
CA THR A 5 -7.70 46.99 -1.11
C THR A 5 -7.92 45.84 -0.13
N PHE A 6 -8.69 44.82 -0.53
CA PHE A 6 -8.81 43.57 0.20
C PHE A 6 -7.70 42.59 -0.20
N GLU A 7 -6.62 42.56 0.59
CA GLU A 7 -5.66 41.44 0.59
C GLU A 7 -6.16 40.36 1.55
N THR A 8 -6.52 39.19 1.02
CA THR A 8 -6.93 38.04 1.84
C THR A 8 -5.71 37.13 2.05
N SER A 9 -4.92 37.42 3.07
CA SER A 9 -3.87 36.52 3.56
C SER A 9 -4.47 35.59 4.62
N THR A 10 -4.78 34.35 4.27
CA THR A 10 -5.17 33.32 5.25
C THR A 10 -3.94 32.54 5.69
N SER A 11 -3.31 33.01 6.77
CA SER A 11 -2.27 32.27 7.48
C SER A 11 -2.91 31.21 8.37
N PHE A 12 -2.66 29.92 8.09
CA PHE A 12 -3.08 28.81 8.94
C PHE A 12 -2.16 28.68 10.16
N SER A 13 -2.68 28.98 11.34
CA SER A 13 -1.99 28.79 12.61
C SER A 13 -2.25 27.37 13.15
N SER A 14 -1.16 26.65 13.47
CA SER A 14 -1.18 25.38 14.18
C SER A 14 -1.63 25.56 15.64
N LEU A 15 -2.78 25.01 16.03
CA LEU A 15 -3.17 24.90 17.43
C LEU A 15 -2.59 23.64 18.06
N SER A 16 -1.53 23.80 18.84
CA SER A 16 -1.10 22.85 19.86
C SER A 16 -1.87 23.11 21.16
N GLY A 17 -2.87 22.27 21.45
CA GLY A 17 -3.63 22.30 22.70
C GLY A 17 -3.69 20.91 23.36
N SER A 18 -3.05 20.77 24.52
CA SER A 18 -3.11 19.60 25.38
C SER A 18 -4.48 19.49 26.07
N GLY A 19 -5.20 18.39 25.82
CA GLY A 19 -6.44 18.05 26.52
C GLY A 19 -7.41 17.27 25.63
N GLY A 20 -7.56 15.96 25.87
CA GLY A 20 -8.60 15.11 25.27
C GLY A 20 -8.80 15.30 23.76
N GLY A 21 -7.72 15.39 23.00
CA GLY A 21 -7.76 15.84 21.60
C GLY A 21 -8.35 14.79 20.66
N ILE A 22 -9.21 15.25 19.75
CA ILE A 22 -9.60 14.48 18.56
C ILE A 22 -8.30 14.04 17.87
N PRO A 23 -8.11 12.75 17.55
CA PRO A 23 -6.88 12.30 16.93
C PRO A 23 -6.63 13.05 15.62
N PRO A 24 -5.38 13.38 15.29
CA PRO A 24 -5.07 14.13 14.08
C PRO A 24 -5.50 13.35 12.83
N LEU A 25 -5.96 14.08 11.82
CA LEU A 25 -6.22 13.54 10.50
C LEU A 25 -4.87 13.26 9.83
N LEU A 26 -4.60 12.00 9.49
CA LEU A 26 -3.32 11.57 8.95
C LEU A 26 -3.50 10.89 7.60
N LEU A 27 -2.76 11.34 6.60
CA LEU A 27 -2.66 10.67 5.30
C LEU A 27 -1.79 9.42 5.44
N ARG A 28 -2.24 8.32 4.86
CA ARG A 28 -1.49 7.07 4.77
C ARG A 28 -1.55 6.51 3.34
N PRO A 29 -0.50 5.84 2.86
CA PRO A 29 -0.59 5.08 1.63
C PRO A 29 -1.46 3.83 1.85
N ARG A 30 -2.26 3.48 0.85
CA ARG A 30 -2.94 2.18 0.81
C ARG A 30 -1.93 1.12 0.41
N ARG A 31 -1.82 0.05 1.20
CA ARG A 31 -0.78 -0.97 1.00
C ARG A 31 -1.06 -1.88 -0.18
N GLU A 32 -2.33 -2.12 -0.48
CA GLU A 32 -2.75 -3.15 -1.43
C GLU A 32 -2.20 -2.91 -2.86
N PRO A 33 -2.30 -1.70 -3.45
CA PRO A 33 -1.70 -1.45 -4.76
C PRO A 33 -0.18 -1.64 -4.80
N PHE A 34 0.54 -1.22 -3.76
CA PHE A 34 2.01 -1.30 -3.72
C PHE A 34 2.54 -2.70 -3.40
N GLU A 35 1.82 -3.47 -2.56
CA GLU A 35 2.26 -4.80 -2.13
C GLU A 35 1.71 -5.94 -2.98
N HIS A 36 0.46 -5.82 -3.43
CA HIS A 36 -0.27 -6.89 -4.10
C HIS A 36 -0.68 -6.54 -5.53
N GLY A 37 -0.65 -5.26 -5.90
CA GLY A 37 -1.05 -4.78 -7.22
C GLY A 37 0.03 -4.81 -8.30
N LEU A 38 1.30 -5.09 -7.95
CA LEU A 38 2.40 -5.11 -8.93
C LEU A 38 2.46 -6.43 -9.68
N LEU A 39 2.43 -6.36 -11.01
CA LEU A 39 2.39 -7.52 -11.89
C LEU A 39 3.73 -7.72 -12.60
N PRO A 40 4.19 -8.99 -12.75
CA PRO A 40 5.41 -9.32 -13.49
C PRO A 40 5.18 -9.29 -15.01
N ILE A 41 4.52 -8.25 -15.52
CA ILE A 41 4.23 -8.06 -16.93
C ILE A 41 5.03 -6.84 -17.40
N PRO A 42 6.18 -7.03 -18.09
CA PRO A 42 7.09 -5.94 -18.45
C PRO A 42 6.44 -4.83 -19.27
N LYS A 43 5.43 -5.17 -20.11
CA LYS A 43 4.69 -4.22 -20.93
C LYS A 43 3.79 -3.26 -20.12
N LEU A 44 3.56 -3.51 -18.83
CA LEU A 44 2.85 -2.59 -17.96
C LEU A 44 3.77 -1.56 -17.29
N ILE A 45 5.10 -1.69 -17.45
CA ILE A 45 6.09 -0.81 -16.82
C ILE A 45 6.48 0.28 -17.82
N PHE A 46 6.01 1.50 -17.57
CA PHE A 46 6.30 2.66 -18.41
C PHE A 46 7.46 3.48 -17.83
N ALA A 47 8.52 3.69 -18.62
CA ALA A 47 9.65 4.56 -18.23
C ALA A 47 9.22 6.04 -18.21
N ASP A 48 8.44 6.45 -19.21
CA ASP A 48 7.86 7.79 -19.34
C ASP A 48 6.37 7.74 -18.98
N GLY A 49 6.10 7.62 -17.68
CA GLY A 49 4.77 7.30 -17.13
C GLY A 49 3.66 8.24 -17.59
N SER A 50 3.74 9.54 -17.28
CA SER A 50 2.65 10.48 -17.57
C SER A 50 2.30 10.64 -19.06
N PRO A 51 3.23 10.89 -20.01
CA PRO A 51 2.86 11.12 -21.40
C PRO A 51 2.30 9.85 -22.07
N THR A 52 2.89 8.68 -21.78
CA THR A 52 2.44 7.42 -22.36
C THR A 52 1.05 7.06 -21.86
N LEU A 53 0.84 7.18 -20.54
CA LEU A 53 -0.45 6.89 -19.92
C LEU A 53 -1.53 7.91 -20.29
N GLY A 54 -1.17 9.19 -20.47
CA GLY A 54 -2.11 10.18 -21.01
C GLY A 54 -2.57 9.83 -22.41
N SER A 55 -1.67 9.38 -23.29
CA SER A 55 -2.05 8.93 -24.64
C SER A 55 -2.93 7.66 -24.62
N LEU A 56 -2.68 6.77 -23.67
CA LEU A 56 -3.48 5.57 -23.44
C LEU A 56 -4.88 5.93 -22.94
N GLN A 57 -4.98 6.82 -21.94
CA GLN A 57 -6.24 7.31 -21.40
C GLN A 57 -7.10 7.94 -22.51
N GLN A 58 -6.51 8.79 -23.36
CA GLN A 58 -7.22 9.38 -24.51
C GLN A 58 -7.73 8.32 -25.50
N ARG A 59 -6.97 7.24 -25.74
CA ARG A 59 -7.43 6.11 -26.55
C ARG A 59 -8.59 5.37 -25.88
N LEU A 60 -8.52 5.17 -24.55
CA LEU A 60 -9.56 4.46 -23.80
C LEU A 60 -10.85 5.27 -23.66
N LEU A 61 -10.76 6.61 -23.58
CA LEU A 61 -11.91 7.52 -23.55
C LEU A 61 -12.71 7.54 -24.85
N GLN A 62 -12.12 7.09 -25.97
CA GLN A 62 -12.84 6.93 -27.24
C GLN A 62 -13.78 5.72 -27.26
N LEU A 63 -13.74 4.87 -26.22
CA LEU A 63 -14.65 3.73 -26.13
C LEU A 63 -16.07 4.16 -25.76
N PRO A 64 -17.09 3.57 -26.41
CA PRO A 64 -18.49 3.97 -26.22
C PRO A 64 -19.08 3.64 -24.84
N SER A 65 -18.46 2.72 -24.10
CA SER A 65 -18.96 2.21 -22.81
C SER A 65 -18.51 3.04 -21.60
N GLY A 66 -17.52 3.93 -21.74
CA GLY A 66 -16.85 4.60 -20.60
C GLY A 66 -16.15 3.65 -19.61
N ARG A 67 -16.19 2.34 -19.89
CA ARG A 67 -15.64 1.26 -19.06
C ARG A 67 -14.76 0.37 -19.91
N VAL A 68 -13.69 -0.12 -19.31
CA VAL A 68 -12.68 -0.91 -20.02
C VAL A 68 -12.86 -2.38 -19.70
N ASP A 69 -12.99 -3.19 -20.76
CA ASP A 69 -12.95 -4.65 -20.67
C ASP A 69 -11.56 -5.20 -21.02
N ALA A 70 -11.36 -6.51 -20.81
CA ALA A 70 -10.07 -7.14 -21.04
C ALA A 70 -9.61 -7.10 -22.50
N SER A 71 -10.55 -7.21 -23.47
CA SER A 71 -10.23 -7.08 -24.89
C SER A 71 -9.72 -5.68 -25.24
N SER A 72 -10.42 -4.65 -24.77
CA SER A 72 -10.07 -3.26 -25.03
C SER A 72 -8.73 -2.89 -24.42
N LEU A 73 -8.46 -3.35 -23.19
CA LEU A 73 -7.18 -3.15 -22.52
C LEU A 73 -6.05 -3.91 -23.23
N ALA A 74 -6.29 -5.16 -23.65
CA ALA A 74 -5.33 -5.97 -24.38
C ALA A 74 -4.91 -5.31 -25.70
N ASP A 75 -5.89 -4.80 -26.46
CA ASP A 75 -5.66 -4.11 -27.72
C ASP A 75 -4.92 -2.77 -27.51
N ALA A 76 -5.33 -2.00 -26.50
CA ALA A 76 -4.74 -0.71 -26.20
C ALA A 76 -3.25 -0.83 -25.79
N LEU A 77 -2.91 -1.85 -25.00
CA LEU A 77 -1.55 -2.14 -24.50
C LEU A 77 -0.74 -3.10 -25.39
N GLN A 78 -1.37 -3.69 -26.41
CA GLN A 78 -0.78 -4.73 -27.26
C GLN A 78 -0.22 -5.90 -26.44
N ILE A 79 -1.02 -6.41 -25.50
CA ILE A 79 -0.71 -7.56 -24.64
C ILE A 79 -1.69 -8.71 -24.90
N HIS A 80 -1.36 -9.91 -24.40
CA HIS A 80 -2.28 -11.03 -24.46
C HIS A 80 -3.53 -10.76 -23.60
N THR A 81 -4.71 -11.23 -24.04
CA THR A 81 -5.97 -11.03 -23.31
C THR A 81 -5.90 -11.58 -21.88
N ASP A 82 -5.22 -12.71 -21.66
CA ASP A 82 -5.03 -13.26 -20.31
C ASP A 82 -4.23 -12.32 -19.39
N HIS A 83 -3.26 -11.58 -19.93
CA HIS A 83 -2.52 -10.59 -19.15
C HIS A 83 -3.39 -9.37 -18.82
N ALA A 84 -4.28 -8.98 -19.73
CA ALA A 84 -5.25 -7.92 -19.47
C ALA A 84 -6.30 -8.35 -18.43
N LEU A 85 -6.80 -9.59 -18.50
CA LEU A 85 -7.68 -10.17 -17.48
C LEU A 85 -7.00 -10.19 -16.12
N LEU A 86 -5.76 -10.68 -16.05
CA LEU A 86 -4.98 -10.67 -14.81
C LEU A 86 -4.81 -9.24 -14.26
N ALA A 87 -4.57 -8.24 -15.12
CA ALA A 87 -4.46 -6.85 -14.71
C ALA A 87 -5.77 -6.31 -14.12
N LEU A 88 -6.91 -6.57 -14.76
CA LEU A 88 -8.23 -6.13 -14.29
C LEU A 88 -8.66 -6.85 -13.01
N ASP A 89 -8.42 -8.17 -12.90
CA ASP A 89 -8.70 -8.95 -11.70
C ASP A 89 -7.83 -8.47 -10.52
N THR A 90 -6.56 -8.14 -10.79
CA THR A 90 -5.65 -7.58 -9.79
C THR A 90 -6.10 -6.20 -9.35
N LEU A 91 -6.50 -5.34 -10.29
CA LEU A 91 -7.07 -4.03 -10.00
C LEU A 91 -8.31 -4.15 -9.11
N ALA A 92 -9.27 -5.00 -9.50
CA ALA A 92 -10.47 -5.28 -8.72
C ALA A 92 -10.16 -5.80 -7.31
N ALA A 93 -9.07 -6.56 -7.14
CA ALA A 93 -8.65 -7.02 -5.82
C ALA A 93 -8.16 -5.87 -4.92
N VAL A 94 -7.39 -4.92 -5.48
CA VAL A 94 -6.76 -3.83 -4.72
C VAL A 94 -7.61 -2.57 -4.57
N LEU A 95 -8.71 -2.45 -5.33
CA LEU A 95 -9.66 -1.35 -5.20
C LEU A 95 -10.36 -1.33 -3.81
N PRO A 96 -10.82 -0.16 -3.32
CA PRO A 96 -11.60 -0.07 -2.09
C PRO A 96 -12.89 -0.90 -2.18
N ALA A 97 -13.32 -1.52 -1.08
CA ALA A 97 -14.45 -2.48 -1.08
C ALA A 97 -15.81 -1.93 -1.56
N ASP A 98 -15.97 -0.60 -1.61
CA ASP A 98 -17.21 0.07 -2.01
C ASP A 98 -17.27 0.33 -3.53
N SER A 99 -16.21 0.03 -4.29
CA SER A 99 -16.11 0.20 -5.75
C SER A 99 -16.78 -0.94 -6.53
N ASN A 100 -18.00 -1.34 -6.14
CA ASN A 100 -18.71 -2.43 -6.81
C ASN A 100 -19.38 -1.95 -8.09
N SER A 101 -18.69 -2.06 -9.23
CA SER A 101 -19.32 -1.88 -10.53
C SER A 101 -18.74 -2.82 -11.58
N ALA A 102 -19.59 -3.32 -12.48
CA ALA A 102 -19.20 -4.25 -13.55
C ALA A 102 -18.33 -3.51 -14.58
N GLY A 103 -17.02 -3.75 -14.57
CA GLY A 103 -16.03 -3.09 -15.43
C GLY A 103 -15.18 -2.07 -14.66
N SER A 104 -13.92 -1.91 -15.06
CA SER A 104 -12.97 -1.00 -14.41
C SER A 104 -13.07 0.40 -15.00
N ASP A 105 -13.04 1.39 -14.12
CA ASP A 105 -12.97 2.79 -14.50
C ASP A 105 -11.62 3.12 -15.16
N ILE A 106 -11.62 4.04 -16.13
CA ILE A 106 -10.43 4.43 -16.88
C ILE A 106 -9.40 5.08 -15.94
N ASP A 107 -9.84 5.92 -15.01
CA ASP A 107 -8.98 6.64 -14.08
C ASP A 107 -8.30 5.67 -13.10
N ASP A 108 -9.04 4.67 -12.60
CA ASP A 108 -8.48 3.59 -11.78
C ASP A 108 -7.42 2.79 -12.54
N ILE A 109 -7.66 2.47 -13.81
CA ILE A 109 -6.71 1.75 -14.66
C ILE A 109 -5.43 2.56 -14.86
N VAL A 110 -5.55 3.84 -15.17
CA VAL A 110 -4.39 4.70 -15.44
C VAL A 110 -3.52 4.84 -14.18
N LEU A 111 -4.13 5.03 -13.00
CA LEU A 111 -3.41 5.06 -11.72
C LEU A 111 -2.76 3.70 -11.40
N PHE A 112 -3.46 2.60 -11.65
CA PHE A 112 -2.95 1.25 -11.45
C PHE A 112 -1.74 0.94 -12.33
N LEU A 113 -1.81 1.32 -13.61
CA LEU A 113 -0.72 1.16 -14.56
C LEU A 113 0.48 2.04 -14.21
N TYR A 114 0.25 3.27 -13.72
CA TYR A 114 1.32 4.16 -13.29
C TYR A 114 2.20 3.52 -12.19
N ILE A 115 1.56 2.84 -11.23
CA ILE A 115 2.25 2.22 -10.09
C ILE A 115 2.99 0.94 -10.43
N GLN A 116 2.77 0.35 -11.59
CA GLN A 116 3.59 -0.79 -12.02
C GLN A 116 5.09 -0.44 -12.13
N SER A 117 5.42 0.86 -12.21
CA SER A 117 6.79 1.38 -12.14
C SER A 117 7.40 1.43 -10.72
N TYR A 118 6.60 1.21 -9.68
CA TYR A 118 7.03 1.26 -8.28
C TYR A 118 8.01 0.13 -7.96
N LYS A 119 9.12 0.49 -7.31
CA LYS A 119 10.14 -0.47 -6.87
C LYS A 119 10.00 -0.72 -5.38
N LYS A 120 9.62 -1.94 -5.01
CA LYS A 120 9.54 -2.41 -3.62
C LYS A 120 10.91 -2.35 -2.95
N LEU A 121 10.92 -2.10 -1.64
CA LEU A 121 12.10 -2.35 -0.82
C LEU A 121 12.35 -3.87 -0.81
N VAL A 122 13.48 -4.29 -1.37
CA VAL A 122 13.89 -5.69 -1.33
C VAL A 122 14.70 -5.91 -0.05
N PRO A 123 14.33 -6.88 0.79
CA PRO A 123 15.17 -7.25 1.90
C PRO A 123 16.51 -7.82 1.41
N ARG A 124 17.62 -7.22 1.84
CA ARG A 124 18.97 -7.69 1.47
C ARG A 124 19.21 -9.09 2.04
N ALA A 125 19.69 -10.00 1.19
CA ALA A 125 20.13 -11.32 1.62
C ALA A 125 21.30 -11.24 2.61
N HIS A 126 21.38 -12.24 3.49
CA HIS A 126 22.40 -12.38 4.52
C HIS A 126 23.82 -12.33 3.93
N LYS A 127 24.81 -11.92 4.75
CA LYS A 127 26.20 -11.64 4.35
C LYS A 127 26.98 -12.86 3.84
N ASP A 128 26.39 -14.06 3.88
CA ASP A 128 27.09 -15.30 3.56
C ASP A 128 26.41 -16.05 2.38
N PRO A 129 26.62 -15.59 1.13
CA PRO A 129 26.07 -16.26 -0.05
C PRO A 129 26.61 -17.70 -0.21
N ALA A 130 27.73 -18.04 0.43
CA ALA A 130 28.29 -19.40 0.43
C ALA A 130 27.50 -20.39 1.31
N ALA A 131 26.76 -19.91 2.32
CA ALA A 131 25.85 -20.74 3.11
C ALA A 131 24.48 -20.96 2.43
N VAL A 132 24.25 -20.27 1.31
CA VAL A 132 23.01 -20.26 0.52
C VAL A 132 23.34 -20.65 -0.93
N ALA A 133 24.12 -21.73 -1.10
CA ALA A 133 24.64 -22.14 -2.41
C ALA A 133 23.57 -22.74 -3.35
N ASP A 134 22.38 -23.10 -2.83
CA ASP A 134 21.34 -23.81 -3.60
C ASP A 134 20.05 -23.00 -3.77
N VAL A 135 20.12 -21.67 -3.88
CA VAL A 135 18.95 -20.86 -4.26
C VAL A 135 18.95 -20.57 -5.75
N TRP A 136 18.13 -21.34 -6.47
CA TRP A 136 17.75 -21.10 -7.85
C TRP A 136 16.41 -20.34 -7.92
N PRO A 137 16.27 -19.28 -8.76
CA PRO A 137 17.32 -18.56 -9.45
C PRO A 137 17.97 -17.56 -8.48
N SER A 138 19.29 -17.63 -8.40
CA SER A 138 20.16 -16.72 -7.65
C SER A 138 19.92 -15.30 -8.14
N THR A 139 19.74 -14.34 -7.23
CA THR A 139 19.66 -12.89 -7.50
C THR A 139 18.99 -12.56 -8.83
N SER A 140 17.67 -12.47 -8.81
CA SER A 140 16.82 -11.92 -9.88
C SER A 140 17.60 -11.11 -10.93
N ALA A 141 17.43 -11.44 -12.21
CA ALA A 141 18.03 -10.74 -13.36
C ALA A 141 17.74 -9.22 -13.42
N PHE A 142 16.99 -8.67 -12.45
CA PHE A 142 16.79 -7.25 -12.23
C PHE A 142 17.90 -6.56 -11.41
N ASP A 143 18.85 -7.30 -10.81
CA ASP A 143 19.92 -6.72 -9.96
C ASP A 143 21.19 -6.30 -10.75
N GLY A 144 21.16 -6.40 -12.09
CA GLY A 144 22.30 -6.10 -12.96
C GLY A 144 22.63 -4.62 -13.19
N TYR A 145 21.96 -3.67 -12.51
CA TYR A 145 22.11 -2.23 -12.80
C TYR A 145 22.56 -1.36 -11.61
N LEU A 146 23.03 -1.94 -10.51
CA LEU A 146 23.80 -1.19 -9.52
C LEU A 146 25.27 -1.52 -9.67
N SER A 147 25.94 -0.66 -10.44
CA SER A 147 27.40 -0.57 -10.50
C SER A 147 28.01 -0.83 -9.12
N ALA A 148 28.87 -1.85 -9.07
CA ALA A 148 29.77 -2.10 -7.95
C ALA A 148 30.63 -0.86 -7.70
N LEU A 149 30.18 0.02 -6.80
CA LEU A 149 31.03 1.08 -6.28
C LEU A 149 31.95 0.48 -5.21
N SER A 150 33.23 0.44 -5.59
CA SER A 150 34.48 0.39 -4.82
C SER A 150 34.51 -0.22 -3.40
N PRO A 151 35.31 -1.27 -3.15
CA PRO A 151 35.34 -2.01 -1.87
C PRO A 151 36.17 -1.38 -0.74
N LEU A 152 36.23 -0.06 -0.64
CA LEU A 152 37.03 0.61 0.39
C LEU A 152 36.33 1.87 0.87
N GLN A 153 35.49 1.75 1.90
CA GLN A 153 35.25 2.72 2.99
C GLN A 153 34.21 2.11 3.94
N LEU A 154 34.64 1.17 4.78
CA LEU A 154 33.81 0.58 5.83
C LEU A 154 34.48 0.82 7.19
N VAL A 155 34.46 2.09 7.61
CA VAL A 155 34.71 2.47 8.99
C VAL A 155 33.40 3.01 9.56
N ARG A 156 32.86 2.27 10.53
CA ARG A 156 31.73 2.58 11.42
C ARG A 156 30.33 2.66 10.78
N SER A 157 29.66 1.52 10.73
CA SER A 157 28.22 1.40 11.03
C SER A 157 27.91 -0.05 11.37
N ASN A 158 27.80 -0.34 12.66
CA ASN A 158 27.44 -1.66 13.19
C ASN A 158 25.91 -1.82 13.21
N THR A 159 25.27 -1.63 12.06
CA THR A 159 23.82 -1.77 11.93
C THR A 159 23.53 -3.19 11.45
N ARG A 160 22.93 -4.02 12.32
CA ARG A 160 22.31 -5.29 11.93
C ARG A 160 21.42 -4.99 10.71
N ARG A 161 21.75 -5.56 9.55
CA ARG A 161 21.01 -5.32 8.30
C ARG A 161 19.72 -6.14 8.34
N PHE A 162 18.67 -5.53 8.88
CA PHE A 162 17.33 -6.11 9.02
C PHE A 162 16.54 -6.03 7.72
N MET A 163 15.54 -6.93 7.60
CA MET A 163 14.41 -6.78 6.68
C MET A 163 13.76 -5.40 6.86
N PRO A 164 13.29 -4.72 5.79
CA PRO A 164 12.54 -3.49 5.92
C PRO A 164 11.37 -3.69 6.88
N SER A 165 11.25 -2.85 7.89
CA SER A 165 10.10 -2.88 8.79
C SER A 165 8.86 -2.35 8.07
N GLN A 166 7.68 -2.61 8.65
CA GLN A 166 6.43 -2.04 8.14
C GLN A 166 6.47 -0.50 8.05
N ALA A 167 7.20 0.15 8.97
CA ALA A 167 7.35 1.61 8.97
C ALA A 167 8.25 2.06 7.80
N ASP A 168 9.29 1.30 7.48
CA ASP A 168 10.20 1.58 6.35
C ASP A 168 9.48 1.40 5.01
N GLU A 169 8.67 0.33 4.86
CA GLU A 169 7.83 0.12 3.68
C GLU A 169 6.87 1.30 3.47
N GLU A 170 6.22 1.76 4.54
CA GLU A 170 5.26 2.87 4.49
C GLU A 170 5.94 4.20 4.15
N ALA A 171 7.08 4.50 4.78
CA ALA A 171 7.86 5.70 4.49
C ALA A 171 8.32 5.71 3.02
N HIS A 172 8.76 4.58 2.49
CA HIS A 172 9.15 4.45 1.08
C HIS A 172 7.97 4.64 0.11
N GLN A 173 6.79 4.14 0.46
CA GLN A 173 5.55 4.40 -0.30
C GLN A 173 5.18 5.90 -0.27
N LEU A 174 5.26 6.55 0.89
CA LEU A 174 5.01 7.99 1.02
C LEU A 174 6.01 8.82 0.21
N SER A 175 7.31 8.48 0.23
CA SER A 175 8.32 9.16 -0.60
C SER A 175 8.08 8.96 -2.09
N TYR A 176 7.64 7.77 -2.51
CA TYR A 176 7.23 7.55 -3.90
C TYR A 176 6.03 8.42 -4.27
N LEU A 177 4.98 8.43 -3.46
CA LEU A 177 3.81 9.28 -3.67
C LEU A 177 4.19 10.75 -3.73
N GLN A 178 5.02 11.24 -2.81
CA GLN A 178 5.51 12.63 -2.79
C GLN A 178 6.17 13.01 -4.11
N LYS A 179 7.05 12.15 -4.64
CA LYS A 179 7.78 12.39 -5.89
C LYS A 179 6.86 12.34 -7.12
N HIS A 180 5.83 11.51 -7.09
CA HIS A 180 5.00 11.21 -8.25
C HIS A 180 3.61 11.86 -8.21
N MET A 181 3.25 12.59 -7.15
CA MET A 181 1.90 13.13 -6.95
C MET A 181 1.47 14.09 -8.06
N ALA A 182 2.35 15.01 -8.47
CA ALA A 182 2.06 15.94 -9.57
C ALA A 182 1.64 15.22 -10.85
N ASN A 183 2.35 14.14 -11.19
CA ASN A 183 2.05 13.32 -12.36
C ASN A 183 0.74 12.55 -12.22
N LEU A 184 0.49 11.97 -11.05
CA LEU A 184 -0.74 11.24 -10.76
C LEU A 184 -1.97 12.17 -10.86
N ILE A 185 -1.89 13.38 -10.31
CA ILE A 185 -2.97 14.37 -10.41
C ILE A 185 -3.13 14.85 -11.86
N ALA A 186 -2.04 15.09 -12.58
CA ALA A 186 -2.10 15.52 -13.98
C ALA A 186 -2.77 14.49 -14.90
N LEU A 187 -2.63 13.18 -14.61
CA LEU A 187 -3.34 12.12 -15.32
C LEU A 187 -4.85 12.14 -15.08
N LEU A 188 -5.29 12.63 -13.93
CA LEU A 188 -6.70 12.76 -13.60
C LEU A 188 -7.28 14.13 -14.01
N ALA A 189 -6.44 15.12 -14.26
CA ALA A 189 -6.87 16.49 -14.50
C ALA A 189 -7.61 16.66 -15.84
N GLU A 190 -8.51 17.63 -15.87
CA GLU A 190 -9.22 18.09 -17.07
C GLU A 190 -8.79 19.51 -17.42
N THR A 191 -8.80 19.84 -18.71
CA THR A 191 -8.64 21.23 -19.16
C THR A 191 -9.94 21.98 -18.92
N ALA A 192 -9.91 23.05 -18.14
CA ALA A 192 -11.10 23.88 -17.93
C ALA A 192 -11.61 24.45 -19.27
N GLU A 193 -12.91 24.32 -19.52
CA GLU A 193 -13.53 24.81 -20.77
C GLU A 193 -13.27 26.31 -20.96
N GLY A 194 -12.54 26.67 -22.03
CA GLY A 194 -12.36 28.06 -22.46
C GLY A 194 -11.15 28.82 -21.90
N GLN A 195 -10.19 28.17 -21.22
CA GLN A 195 -8.94 28.80 -20.75
C GLN A 195 -7.69 28.07 -21.23
N SER A 196 -6.55 28.75 -21.18
CA SER A 196 -5.25 28.27 -21.68
C SER A 196 -4.83 26.94 -21.05
N VAL A 197 -3.86 26.27 -21.68
CA VAL A 197 -3.31 24.95 -21.29
C VAL A 197 -2.77 24.90 -19.84
N GLU A 198 -2.70 26.04 -19.14
CA GLU A 198 -2.25 26.16 -17.74
C GLU A 198 -3.36 26.05 -16.69
N SER A 199 -4.64 26.05 -17.07
CA SER A 199 -5.77 25.94 -16.14
C SER A 199 -6.28 24.51 -16.01
N LEU A 200 -5.41 23.60 -15.55
CA LEU A 200 -5.81 22.23 -15.23
C LEU A 200 -6.62 22.21 -13.91
N VAL A 201 -7.81 21.62 -13.97
CA VAL A 201 -8.71 21.47 -12.83
C VAL A 201 -9.04 20.00 -12.59
N LEU A 202 -9.41 19.67 -11.36
CA LEU A 202 -9.83 18.34 -10.97
C LEU A 202 -11.23 18.41 -10.35
N THR A 203 -12.11 17.52 -10.80
CA THR A 203 -13.45 17.35 -10.22
C THR A 203 -13.39 16.48 -8.98
N MET A 204 -14.44 16.54 -8.15
CA MET A 204 -14.54 15.71 -6.95
C MET A 204 -14.53 14.21 -7.29
N GLU A 205 -15.20 13.80 -8.36
CA GLU A 205 -15.27 12.39 -8.80
C GLU A 205 -13.87 11.86 -9.14
N ARG A 206 -13.12 12.58 -9.98
CA ARG A 206 -11.74 12.21 -10.33
C ARG A 206 -10.79 12.23 -9.14
N PHE A 207 -11.00 13.13 -8.19
CA PHE A 207 -10.23 13.19 -6.95
C PHE A 207 -10.41 11.93 -6.08
N GLU A 208 -11.61 11.34 -6.03
CA GLU A 208 -11.88 10.12 -5.26
C GLU A 208 -11.07 8.91 -5.76
N HIS A 209 -10.70 8.87 -7.04
CA HIS A 209 -9.86 7.78 -7.60
C HIS A 209 -8.45 7.76 -6.98
N LEU A 210 -7.95 8.88 -6.43
CA LEU A 210 -6.72 8.87 -5.63
C LEU A 210 -6.88 7.99 -4.37
N GLY A 211 -8.11 7.69 -3.95
CA GLY A 211 -8.45 6.71 -2.94
C GLY A 211 -8.01 5.28 -3.27
N LEU A 212 -7.61 4.99 -4.51
CA LEU A 212 -6.86 3.78 -4.83
C LEU A 212 -5.54 3.73 -4.05
N LEU A 213 -4.87 4.88 -3.88
CA LEU A 213 -3.46 5.00 -3.46
C LEU A 213 -3.26 5.55 -2.06
N ILE A 214 -4.15 6.45 -1.65
CA ILE A 214 -4.08 7.13 -0.37
C ILE A 214 -5.38 6.96 0.40
N GLN A 215 -5.28 7.01 1.72
CA GLN A 215 -6.43 7.04 2.60
C GLN A 215 -6.15 8.00 3.76
N PHE A 216 -7.21 8.59 4.29
CA PHE A 216 -7.11 9.41 5.48
C PHE A 216 -7.62 8.66 6.69
N GLU A 217 -6.94 8.85 7.81
CA GLU A 217 -7.24 8.15 9.05
C GLU A 217 -7.39 9.16 10.19
N ARG A 218 -8.39 8.95 11.04
CA ARG A 218 -8.55 9.66 12.31
C ARG A 218 -8.66 8.61 13.41
N GLY A 219 -7.52 8.28 14.01
CA GLY A 219 -7.42 7.17 14.96
C GLY A 219 -7.65 5.81 14.27
N SER A 220 -8.73 5.12 14.64
CA SER A 220 -9.15 3.85 14.03
C SER A 220 -10.01 4.02 12.79
N ASP A 221 -10.53 5.22 12.55
CA ASP A 221 -11.59 5.44 11.57
C ASP A 221 -11.01 5.93 10.24
N LEU A 222 -11.43 5.28 9.16
CA LEU A 222 -11.11 5.68 7.79
C LEU A 222 -12.04 6.81 7.36
N ILE A 223 -11.46 7.87 6.80
CA ILE A 223 -12.18 9.03 6.32
C ILE A 223 -12.10 9.05 4.78
N PRO A 224 -13.24 9.06 4.08
CA PRO A 224 -13.28 9.24 2.63
C PRO A 224 -12.55 10.51 2.19
N LEU A 225 -11.89 10.48 1.02
CA LEU A 225 -11.09 11.61 0.52
C LEU A 225 -11.91 12.91 0.46
N ARG A 226 -13.15 12.84 -0.01
CA ARG A 226 -14.11 13.95 -0.09
C ARG A 226 -14.38 14.64 1.24
N GLN A 227 -14.35 13.89 2.34
CA GLN A 227 -14.58 14.44 3.68
C GLN A 227 -13.29 14.97 4.30
N ALA A 228 -12.14 14.43 3.90
CA ALA A 228 -10.84 14.90 4.35
C ALA A 228 -10.44 16.23 3.68
N ALA A 229 -10.78 16.40 2.40
CA ALA A 229 -10.43 17.57 1.62
C ALA A 229 -11.32 18.78 1.95
N PRO A 230 -10.76 19.93 2.39
CA PRO A 230 -11.56 21.09 2.80
C PRO A 230 -12.30 21.74 1.64
N PHE A 231 -11.78 21.60 0.41
CA PHE A 231 -12.38 22.17 -0.81
C PHE A 231 -13.56 21.36 -1.37
N PHE A 232 -13.78 20.12 -0.90
CA PHE A 232 -14.93 19.28 -1.29
C PHE A 232 -15.85 18.89 -0.12
N ALA A 233 -15.49 19.22 1.12
CA ALA A 233 -16.18 18.77 2.33
C ALA A 233 -17.68 19.12 2.44
N ASN A 234 -18.20 20.03 1.62
CA ASN A 234 -19.61 20.48 1.63
C ASN A 234 -20.35 20.24 0.30
N SER A 235 -19.80 19.45 -0.62
CA SER A 235 -20.48 19.12 -1.87
C SER A 235 -21.70 18.23 -1.62
N ASP A 236 -22.82 18.52 -2.27
CA ASP A 236 -24.04 17.71 -2.25
C ASP A 236 -24.43 17.29 -3.68
N LEU A 237 -25.26 16.27 -3.84
CA LEU A 237 -25.77 15.77 -5.13
C LEU A 237 -26.56 16.84 -5.88
N GLU A 238 -27.25 17.75 -5.17
CA GLU A 238 -27.97 18.88 -5.78
C GLU A 238 -27.07 20.08 -6.09
N MET A 239 -25.91 20.19 -5.43
CA MET A 239 -24.96 21.30 -5.61
C MET A 239 -23.52 20.76 -5.55
N PRO A 240 -23.01 20.24 -6.67
CA PRO A 240 -21.66 19.69 -6.72
C PRO A 240 -20.63 20.78 -6.51
N ALA A 241 -19.51 20.43 -5.88
CA ALA A 241 -18.42 21.37 -5.70
C ALA A 241 -17.82 21.77 -7.06
N ALA A 242 -17.43 23.04 -7.18
CA ALA A 242 -16.72 23.52 -8.36
C ALA A 242 -15.40 22.77 -8.56
N PRO A 243 -14.96 22.55 -9.81
CA PRO A 243 -13.64 22.00 -10.08
C PRO A 243 -12.54 22.83 -9.42
N VAL A 244 -11.53 22.16 -8.87
CA VAL A 244 -10.46 22.79 -8.09
C VAL A 244 -9.15 22.74 -8.87
N SER A 245 -8.34 23.79 -8.80
CA SER A 245 -7.03 23.84 -9.45
C SER A 245 -6.13 22.67 -9.02
N VAL A 246 -5.46 22.03 -9.99
CA VAL A 246 -4.47 20.97 -9.75
C VAL A 246 -3.36 21.42 -8.80
N THR A 247 -2.92 22.68 -8.89
CA THR A 247 -1.88 23.23 -8.01
C THR A 247 -2.29 23.21 -6.54
N LEU A 248 -3.52 23.64 -6.25
CA LEU A 248 -4.04 23.68 -4.87
C LEU A 248 -4.14 22.27 -4.27
N ILE A 249 -4.62 21.31 -5.07
CA ILE A 249 -4.74 19.91 -4.65
C ILE A 249 -3.36 19.31 -4.40
N HIS A 250 -2.43 19.52 -5.34
CA HIS A 250 -1.06 19.03 -5.22
C HIS A 250 -0.39 19.56 -3.94
N ASP A 251 -0.50 20.85 -3.67
CA ASP A 251 0.12 21.48 -2.50
C ASP A 251 -0.48 20.95 -1.19
N TRP A 252 -1.82 20.79 -1.16
CA TRP A 252 -2.52 20.22 -0.02
C TRP A 252 -2.12 18.77 0.24
N ILE A 253 -2.08 17.90 -0.78
CA ILE A 253 -1.65 16.50 -0.62
C ILE A 253 -0.18 16.43 -0.21
N SER A 254 0.68 17.25 -0.82
CA SER A 254 2.11 17.28 -0.51
C SER A 254 2.37 17.66 0.95
N GLN A 255 1.63 18.66 1.46
CA GLN A 255 1.68 19.02 2.87
C GLN A 255 1.26 17.86 3.78
N ASN A 256 0.18 17.15 3.45
CA ASN A 256 -0.27 15.99 4.22
C ASN A 256 0.72 14.81 4.18
N ILE A 257 1.39 14.58 3.05
CA ILE A 257 2.46 13.57 2.93
C ILE A 257 3.65 13.95 3.81
N ASN A 258 4.05 15.22 3.82
CA ASN A 258 5.15 15.70 4.68
C ASN A 258 4.82 15.48 6.16
N THR A 259 3.62 15.89 6.60
CA THR A 259 3.13 15.63 7.97
C THR A 259 3.15 14.14 8.30
N ALA A 260 2.77 13.27 7.35
CA ALA A 260 2.79 11.82 7.55
C ALA A 260 4.21 11.25 7.68
N LEU A 261 5.16 11.74 6.88
CA LEU A 261 6.57 11.37 6.95
C LEU A 261 7.20 11.80 8.29
N GLU A 262 6.92 13.03 8.74
CA GLU A 262 7.37 13.54 10.03
C GLU A 262 6.82 12.71 11.19
N TYR A 263 5.52 12.41 11.17
CA TYR A 263 4.89 11.53 12.15
C TYR A 263 5.51 10.12 12.18
N ASN A 264 5.86 9.57 11.03
CA ASN A 264 6.52 8.27 10.94
C ASN A 264 7.93 8.32 11.57
N ALA A 265 8.71 9.36 11.26
CA ALA A 265 10.05 9.56 11.82
C ALA A 265 10.02 9.70 13.35
N GLU A 266 9.09 10.49 13.90
CA GLU A 266 8.91 10.64 15.36
C GLU A 266 8.60 9.30 16.04
N LYS A 267 7.72 8.49 15.43
CA LYS A 267 7.35 7.17 15.95
C LYS A 267 8.51 6.18 15.94
N VAL A 268 9.37 6.25 14.94
CA VAL A 268 10.58 5.41 14.85
C VAL A 268 11.58 5.81 15.94
N ILE A 269 11.83 7.10 16.13
CA ILE A 269 12.73 7.62 17.18
C ILE A 269 12.21 7.27 18.58
N ALA A 270 10.90 7.37 18.82
CA ALA A 270 10.30 6.99 20.10
C ALA A 270 10.46 5.50 20.42
N LYS A 271 10.51 4.62 19.40
CA LYS A 271 10.78 3.20 19.57
C LYS A 271 12.26 2.87 19.81
N GLU A 272 13.18 3.69 19.30
CA GLU A 272 14.63 3.51 19.50
C GLU A 272 15.09 4.03 20.87
N ASN A 273 14.45 5.08 21.39
CA ASN A 273 14.72 5.64 22.72
C ASN A 273 13.93 4.99 23.86
N GLY A 274 12.93 4.15 23.56
CA GLY A 274 12.21 3.35 24.53
C GLY A 274 13.02 2.12 24.92
N THR A 275 13.25 1.92 26.22
CA THR A 275 13.81 0.70 26.79
C THR A 275 13.19 -0.54 26.15
N SER A 276 14.05 -1.47 25.74
CA SER A 276 13.71 -2.83 25.27
C SER A 276 12.42 -3.38 25.90
N ASN A 277 11.50 -3.86 25.07
CA ASN A 277 10.32 -4.61 25.48
C ASN A 277 10.61 -5.49 26.72
N PRO A 278 9.86 -5.38 27.83
CA PRO A 278 9.97 -6.28 28.97
C PRO A 278 9.22 -7.59 28.71
N MET A 279 9.58 -8.28 27.63
CA MET A 279 9.14 -9.66 27.35
C MET A 279 10.33 -10.58 27.04
N ASP A 280 11.55 -10.13 27.34
CA ASP A 280 12.72 -11.00 27.47
C ASP A 280 12.83 -11.42 28.94
N ALA A 281 11.88 -12.25 29.38
CA ALA A 281 12.04 -12.99 30.61
C ALA A 281 12.99 -14.16 30.30
N ASP A 282 14.25 -13.93 30.64
CA ASP A 282 15.36 -14.86 30.78
C ASP A 282 14.90 -16.33 30.95
N VAL A 283 14.99 -17.12 29.86
CA VAL A 283 14.71 -18.55 29.91
C VAL A 283 15.91 -19.22 30.57
N THR A 284 15.83 -19.37 31.88
CA THR A 284 16.76 -20.20 32.65
C THR A 284 16.62 -21.67 32.24
N MET A 285 17.75 -22.27 31.89
CA MET A 285 17.91 -23.67 31.48
C MET A 285 17.34 -24.63 32.54
N ALA A 286 16.38 -25.47 32.15
CA ALA A 286 16.00 -26.66 32.90
C ALA A 286 15.65 -27.80 31.92
N ASP A 287 16.09 -28.99 32.31
CA ASP A 287 16.40 -30.15 31.48
C ASP A 287 15.28 -30.75 30.60
N ALA A 288 15.76 -31.45 29.58
CA ALA A 288 15.01 -32.29 28.65
C ALA A 288 14.24 -33.45 29.33
N SER A 289 12.98 -33.64 28.93
CA SER A 289 12.44 -34.95 28.55
C SER A 289 11.04 -34.84 27.88
N PRO A 290 10.68 -35.80 27.00
CA PRO A 290 9.53 -35.70 26.10
C PRO A 290 8.23 -36.14 26.80
N TYR A 291 7.07 -35.77 26.25
CA TYR A 291 5.80 -36.54 26.15
C TYR A 291 4.55 -35.62 26.07
N HIS A 292 3.82 -35.78 24.97
CA HIS A 292 2.35 -35.88 24.84
C HIS A 292 1.39 -34.77 25.32
N LEU A 293 0.76 -34.14 24.31
CA LEU A 293 -0.68 -33.92 24.10
C LEU A 293 -1.60 -33.82 25.34
N ARG A 294 -2.04 -32.60 25.68
CA ARG A 294 -3.43 -32.35 26.10
C ARG A 294 -3.86 -30.90 25.90
N ASN A 295 -4.95 -30.73 25.16
CA ASN A 295 -5.80 -29.53 25.13
C ASN A 295 -5.89 -28.85 26.49
N GLN A 296 -5.52 -27.57 26.56
CA GLN A 296 -6.18 -26.59 27.43
C GLN A 296 -6.28 -25.26 26.68
N ALA A 297 -7.52 -24.96 26.27
CA ALA A 297 -7.97 -23.65 25.86
C ALA A 297 -7.93 -22.71 27.08
N SER A 298 -7.18 -21.62 26.99
CA SER A 298 -7.37 -20.46 27.86
C SER A 298 -8.36 -19.50 27.19
N ILE A 299 -9.61 -19.68 27.59
CA ILE A 299 -10.69 -18.71 27.39
C ILE A 299 -10.31 -17.44 28.16
N SER A 300 -9.97 -16.36 27.46
CA SER A 300 -10.12 -15.00 27.98
C SER A 300 -11.42 -14.45 27.45
N GLN A 301 -12.47 -14.58 28.26
CA GLN A 301 -13.73 -13.88 28.08
C GLN A 301 -13.51 -12.40 28.40
N ASN A 302 -13.60 -11.56 27.38
CA ASN A 302 -14.28 -10.28 27.51
C ASN A 302 -15.04 -10.03 26.20
N GLY A 303 -16.37 -10.06 26.32
CA GLY A 303 -17.28 -9.98 25.20
C GLY A 303 -17.38 -8.58 24.62
N SER A 304 -17.28 -8.50 23.31
CA SER A 304 -18.23 -7.74 22.51
C SER A 304 -18.35 -8.41 21.13
N SER A 305 -19.48 -9.07 20.93
CA SER A 305 -19.95 -9.45 19.60
C SER A 305 -20.37 -8.18 18.88
N LEU A 306 -19.55 -7.72 17.94
CA LEU A 306 -19.94 -6.69 16.98
C LEU A 306 -19.72 -7.21 15.56
N GLN A 307 -20.87 -7.49 14.97
CA GLN A 307 -21.21 -7.52 13.55
C GLN A 307 -20.17 -6.94 12.59
N SER A 308 -19.98 -7.71 11.50
CA SER A 308 -19.47 -7.31 10.19
C SER A 308 -19.36 -5.79 9.96
N SER A 309 -18.13 -5.28 10.01
CA SER A 309 -17.73 -4.01 9.39
C SER A 309 -16.41 -4.24 8.64
N PRO A 310 -16.15 -3.56 7.51
CA PRO A 310 -14.92 -3.74 6.72
C PRO A 310 -13.74 -3.09 7.45
N ARG A 311 -13.22 -3.72 8.50
CA ARG A 311 -12.19 -3.16 9.41
C ARG A 311 -10.84 -3.92 9.42
N ASN A 312 -10.44 -4.49 8.29
CA ASN A 312 -9.32 -5.46 8.22
C ASN A 312 -8.16 -5.10 7.26
N CYS A 313 -7.99 -3.84 6.82
CA CYS A 313 -6.86 -3.48 5.94
C CYS A 313 -5.49 -3.43 6.66
N ARG A 314 -5.45 -3.31 8.00
CA ARG A 314 -4.20 -3.12 8.75
C ARG A 314 -3.60 -4.38 9.36
N THR A 315 -4.40 -5.41 9.57
CA THR A 315 -3.94 -6.63 10.26
C THR A 315 -3.37 -7.60 9.24
N GLN A 316 -2.05 -7.79 9.31
CA GLN A 316 -1.33 -8.80 8.56
C GLN A 316 -0.80 -9.85 9.53
N THR A 317 -0.94 -11.11 9.15
CA THR A 317 -0.36 -12.22 9.91
C THR A 317 1.05 -12.48 9.41
N PHE A 318 2.03 -12.45 10.32
CA PHE A 318 3.42 -12.79 9.99
C PHE A 318 3.75 -14.21 10.44
N VAL A 319 4.55 -14.89 9.61
CA VAL A 319 5.25 -16.14 9.92
C VAL A 319 6.68 -15.94 9.43
N GLU A 320 7.63 -15.90 10.35
CA GLU A 320 9.01 -15.61 9.98
C GLU A 320 9.98 -16.52 10.73
N GLY A 321 11.07 -16.90 10.06
CA GLY A 321 12.21 -17.55 10.71
C GLY A 321 11.93 -18.97 11.20
N ILE A 322 10.90 -19.62 10.69
CA ILE A 322 10.62 -21.02 11.04
C ILE A 322 11.73 -21.88 10.40
N SER A 323 12.44 -22.65 11.22
CA SER A 323 13.48 -23.54 10.74
C SER A 323 13.43 -24.91 11.41
N LYS A 324 13.54 -25.98 10.60
CA LYS A 324 13.53 -27.38 11.07
C LYS A 324 12.31 -27.72 11.91
N ALA A 325 11.18 -27.10 11.59
CA ALA A 325 9.97 -27.15 12.40
C ALA A 325 8.71 -27.09 11.54
N SER A 326 7.59 -27.50 12.14
CA SER A 326 6.27 -27.37 11.53
C SER A 326 5.41 -26.35 12.26
N LEU A 327 4.66 -25.53 11.52
CA LEU A 327 3.71 -24.55 12.06
C LEU A 327 2.33 -24.78 11.46
N VAL A 328 1.28 -24.69 12.28
CA VAL A 328 -0.11 -24.68 11.82
C VAL A 328 -0.79 -23.43 12.37
N LYS A 329 -1.42 -22.64 11.49
CA LYS A 329 -2.34 -21.55 11.85
C LYS A 329 -3.74 -21.88 11.36
N GLN A 330 -4.67 -21.96 12.30
CA GLN A 330 -6.09 -22.11 12.06
C GLN A 330 -6.70 -20.76 11.64
N PRO A 331 -7.94 -20.74 11.11
CA PRO A 331 -8.61 -19.48 10.73
C PRO A 331 -8.68 -18.44 11.85
N CYS A 332 -8.81 -18.87 13.12
CA CYS A 332 -8.81 -17.97 14.28
C CYS A 332 -7.44 -17.31 14.56
N ASP A 333 -6.35 -17.90 14.06
CA ASP A 333 -4.99 -17.43 14.28
C ASP A 333 -4.57 -16.39 13.22
N ILE A 334 -5.32 -16.30 12.12
CA ILE A 334 -5.07 -15.36 11.02
C ILE A 334 -5.81 -14.06 11.33
N LYS A 335 -5.03 -13.02 11.60
CA LYS A 335 -5.53 -11.66 11.77
C LYS A 335 -5.60 -10.97 10.41
N GLY A 336 -6.76 -10.39 10.11
CA GLY A 336 -7.03 -9.65 8.88
C GLY A 336 -7.15 -10.55 7.65
N HIS A 337 -6.76 -10.03 6.49
CA HIS A 337 -6.93 -10.72 5.21
C HIS A 337 -5.61 -10.96 4.47
N SER A 338 -4.46 -10.68 5.08
CA SER A 338 -3.16 -10.85 4.43
C SER A 338 -2.18 -11.62 5.32
N VAL A 339 -1.33 -12.44 4.69
CA VAL A 339 -0.27 -13.19 5.36
C VAL A 339 1.09 -12.94 4.69
N LYS A 340 2.14 -12.76 5.50
CA LYS A 340 3.55 -12.70 5.06
C LYS A 340 4.30 -13.88 5.68
N VAL A 341 4.86 -14.76 4.85
CA VAL A 341 5.74 -15.87 5.23
C VAL A 341 7.17 -15.54 4.78
N LEU A 342 8.09 -15.37 5.72
CA LEU A 342 9.41 -14.80 5.49
C LEU A 342 10.51 -15.72 6.02
N ASN A 343 11.61 -15.87 5.29
CA ASN A 343 12.87 -16.45 5.79
C ASN A 343 12.71 -17.82 6.52
N CYS A 344 11.85 -18.70 6.00
CA CYS A 344 11.60 -20.02 6.58
C CYS A 344 12.41 -21.09 5.84
N HIS A 345 13.04 -22.02 6.58
CA HIS A 345 14.00 -22.97 6.02
C HIS A 345 13.76 -24.39 6.53
N ASP A 346 13.76 -25.42 5.67
CA ASP A 346 13.60 -26.83 6.11
C ASP A 346 12.37 -27.00 7.02
N SER A 347 11.20 -26.57 6.55
CA SER A 347 10.01 -26.36 7.40
C SER A 347 8.70 -26.73 6.71
N VAL A 348 7.67 -27.03 7.50
CA VAL A 348 6.32 -27.33 6.97
C VAL A 348 5.29 -26.41 7.63
N ILE A 349 4.68 -25.51 6.85
CA ILE A 349 3.81 -24.44 7.34
C ILE A 349 2.42 -24.61 6.74
N TYR A 350 1.39 -24.75 7.58
CA TYR A 350 -0.01 -24.84 7.19
C TYR A 350 -0.76 -23.58 7.65
N LEU A 351 -1.31 -22.82 6.70
CA LEU A 351 -2.09 -21.60 6.95
C LEU A 351 -3.51 -21.85 6.46
N LEU A 352 -4.38 -22.37 7.33
CA LEU A 352 -5.64 -23.01 6.93
C LEU A 352 -6.85 -22.07 6.86
N GLY A 353 -6.66 -20.78 7.09
CA GLY A 353 -7.74 -19.79 6.98
C GLY A 353 -7.83 -19.15 5.59
N PRO A 354 -9.03 -18.65 5.20
CA PRO A 354 -9.19 -17.88 3.98
C PRO A 354 -8.46 -16.54 4.10
N MET A 355 -7.83 -16.10 3.01
CA MET A 355 -7.11 -14.82 2.95
C MET A 355 -7.29 -14.17 1.58
N LYS A 356 -7.17 -12.84 1.53
CA LYS A 356 -7.15 -12.10 0.25
C LYS A 356 -5.76 -12.13 -0.38
N TYR A 357 -4.72 -12.06 0.45
CA TYR A 357 -3.35 -11.93 -0.01
C TYR A 357 -2.39 -12.83 0.76
N ALA A 358 -1.41 -13.38 0.06
CA ALA A 358 -0.30 -14.10 0.65
C ALA A 358 1.01 -13.66 -0.02
N ILE A 359 2.04 -13.43 0.79
CA ILE A 359 3.40 -13.17 0.32
C ILE A 359 4.31 -14.23 0.93
N VAL A 360 5.09 -14.90 0.09
CA VAL A 360 6.15 -15.83 0.51
C VAL A 360 7.47 -15.28 0.00
N TYR A 361 8.44 -15.06 0.90
CA TYR A 361 9.73 -14.49 0.55
C TYR A 361 10.87 -15.14 1.34
N GLY A 362 12.02 -15.34 0.69
CA GLY A 362 13.24 -15.82 1.33
C GLY A 362 13.15 -17.22 1.95
N CYS A 363 12.16 -18.03 1.58
CA CYS A 363 12.00 -19.38 2.11
C CYS A 363 12.74 -20.40 1.24
N SER A 364 13.42 -21.39 1.84
CA SER A 364 14.09 -22.49 1.13
C SER A 364 13.74 -23.84 1.76
N ASP A 365 13.66 -24.90 0.97
CA ASP A 365 13.34 -26.26 1.44
C ASP A 365 12.10 -26.32 2.36
N ALA A 366 11.10 -25.47 2.08
CA ALA A 366 9.91 -25.34 2.89
C ALA A 366 8.66 -25.80 2.12
N THR A 367 7.80 -26.55 2.79
CA THR A 367 6.45 -26.87 2.30
C THR A 367 5.46 -25.90 2.92
N ILE A 368 4.86 -25.02 2.12
CA ILE A 368 3.89 -24.03 2.60
C ILE A 368 2.52 -24.34 1.98
N VAL A 369 1.56 -24.69 2.82
CA VAL A 369 0.17 -24.95 2.45
C VAL A 369 -0.67 -23.73 2.84
N LEU A 370 -1.29 -23.11 1.84
CA LEU A 370 -2.15 -21.94 2.02
C LEU A 370 -3.62 -22.35 1.83
N GLY A 371 -4.50 -21.83 2.67
CA GLY A 371 -5.95 -21.89 2.48
C GLY A 371 -6.38 -21.13 1.23
N ALA A 372 -7.68 -21.04 0.99
CA ALA A 372 -8.19 -20.32 -0.18
C ALA A 372 -7.71 -18.86 -0.22
N ILE A 373 -7.08 -18.47 -1.34
CA ILE A 373 -6.59 -17.11 -1.60
C ILE A 373 -7.44 -16.48 -2.70
N GLY A 374 -7.91 -15.26 -2.46
CA GLY A 374 -8.51 -14.42 -3.50
C GLY A 374 -9.66 -13.55 -3.01
N CYS A 375 -10.06 -12.59 -3.85
CA CYS A 375 -11.24 -11.79 -3.61
C CYS A 375 -12.48 -12.57 -4.06
N LYS A 376 -13.16 -13.24 -3.13
CA LYS A 376 -14.54 -13.66 -3.38
C LYS A 376 -15.44 -12.41 -3.43
N GLY A 377 -15.67 -11.88 -4.63
CA GLY A 377 -16.95 -11.26 -4.93
C GLY A 377 -18.02 -12.35 -4.81
N GLY A 378 -19.01 -12.17 -3.95
CA GLY A 378 -19.95 -13.23 -3.57
C GLY A 378 -20.80 -13.74 -4.72
N ALA A 379 -20.89 -15.07 -4.85
CA ALA A 379 -22.12 -15.82 -5.11
C ALA A 379 -21.83 -17.32 -4.89
N LEU A 380 -22.46 -17.90 -3.87
CA LEU A 380 -23.07 -19.23 -3.95
C LEU A 380 -24.58 -18.99 -3.94
#